data_AF-A0A3D3WVZ3-F1
#
_entry.id   AF-A0A3D3WVZ3-F1
#
_cell.length_a   1.000
_cell.length_b   1.000
_cell.length_c   1.000
_cell.angle_alpha   90.00
_cell.angle_beta   90.00
_cell.angle_gamma   90.00
#
_symmetry.space_group_name_H-M   'P 1'
#
loop_
_entity.id
_entity.type
_entity.pdbx_description
1 polymer ?
#
loop_
_entity_poly.entity_id
_entity_poly.type
_entity_poly.pdbx_seq_one_letter_code
_entity_poly.pdbx_strand_id
1 'polypeptide(L)'
;MAGQWTIKGWELRNPIAIKLVLGLALFLALFFAAAGMSFWQADAVDRKTENIVQSLEPKRTVAFEMQLTSVETEKGILEYLRSPSPEIRMLITESTAQFGRFQREYLRLGTREELDQVSGPLDEVSAEYQEDSRRLMGLAERKHGLWMSLVMDFEALESLSSINIGQNMALHSTCGALQLVQLQVMETANTTSTTS
;
A
#
# COMPACT_ATOMS: atom_id res chain seq x y z
N MET A 1 -73.47 -51.35 -37.05
CA MET A 1 -72.36 -50.36 -37.01
C MET A 1 -71.47 -50.69 -35.84
N ALA A 2 -70.26 -51.21 -36.09
CA ALA A 2 -69.07 -51.13 -35.24
C ALA A 2 -67.95 -51.87 -35.97
N GLY A 3 -67.15 -51.13 -36.74
CA GLY A 3 -65.96 -51.64 -37.42
C GLY A 3 -64.85 -51.85 -36.41
N GLN A 4 -64.52 -53.12 -36.15
CA GLN A 4 -63.39 -53.52 -35.32
C GLN A 4 -62.12 -53.42 -36.16
N TRP A 5 -61.36 -52.35 -35.97
CA TRP A 5 -60.06 -52.18 -36.60
C TRP A 5 -59.06 -53.12 -35.93
N THR A 6 -58.79 -54.24 -36.58
CA THR A 6 -57.68 -55.12 -36.22
C THR A 6 -56.39 -54.49 -36.71
N ILE A 7 -55.56 -54.03 -35.78
CA ILE A 7 -54.20 -53.58 -36.08
C ILE A 7 -53.41 -54.81 -36.50
N LYS A 8 -52.97 -54.77 -37.76
CA LYS A 8 -52.23 -55.81 -38.49
C LYS A 8 -51.10 -56.40 -37.66
N GLY A 9 -51.04 -57.72 -37.71
CA GLY A 9 -50.04 -58.55 -37.06
C GLY A 9 -48.61 -58.15 -37.41
N TRP A 10 -47.81 -58.03 -36.36
CA TRP A 10 -46.38 -58.22 -36.43
C TRP A 10 -46.10 -59.67 -36.03
N GLU A 11 -46.06 -60.56 -37.03
CA GLU A 11 -45.48 -61.88 -36.87
C GLU A 11 -43.95 -61.72 -36.68
N LEU A 12 -43.49 -61.56 -35.44
CA LEU A 12 -42.09 -61.79 -35.09
C LEU A 12 -41.83 -63.30 -35.01
N ARG A 13 -41.88 -63.95 -36.17
CA ARG A 13 -41.73 -65.40 -36.33
C ARG A 13 -40.26 -65.83 -36.53
N ASN A 14 -39.30 -64.93 -36.27
CA ASN A 14 -37.87 -65.20 -36.38
C ASN A 14 -37.15 -64.94 -35.04
N PRO A 15 -36.71 -65.99 -34.31
CA PRO A 15 -36.02 -65.83 -33.03
C PRO A 15 -34.68 -65.09 -33.16
N ILE A 16 -34.15 -65.00 -34.38
CA ILE A 16 -32.92 -64.27 -34.71
C ILE A 16 -33.16 -62.75 -34.72
N ALA A 17 -34.30 -62.30 -35.25
CA ALA A 17 -34.65 -60.87 -35.30
C ALA A 17 -34.92 -60.30 -33.90
N ILE A 18 -35.55 -61.09 -33.03
CA ILE A 18 -35.78 -60.70 -31.62
C ILE A 18 -34.45 -60.52 -30.89
N LYS A 19 -33.49 -61.43 -31.06
CA LYS A 19 -32.16 -61.34 -30.44
C LYS A 19 -31.37 -60.11 -30.94
N LEU A 20 -31.49 -59.79 -32.23
CA LEU A 20 -30.87 -58.60 -32.82
C LEU A 20 -31.46 -57.30 -32.27
N VAL A 21 -32.79 -57.20 -32.17
CA VAL A 21 -33.46 -56.02 -31.61
C VAL A 21 -33.13 -55.87 -30.11
N LEU A 22 -33.06 -56.98 -29.37
CA LEU A 22 -32.67 -56.94 -27.95
C LEU A 22 -31.22 -56.46 -27.77
N GLY A 23 -30.30 -56.96 -28.60
CA GLY A 23 -28.90 -56.54 -28.58
C GLY A 23 -28.73 -55.06 -28.95
N LEU A 24 -29.48 -54.59 -29.95
CA LEU A 24 -29.48 -53.19 -30.37
C LEU A 24 -30.04 -52.27 -29.29
N ALA A 25 -31.16 -52.66 -28.64
CA ALA A 25 -31.75 -51.90 -27.55
C ALA A 25 -30.81 -51.81 -26.33
N LEU A 26 -30.10 -52.90 -26.00
CA LEU A 26 -29.09 -52.91 -24.95
C LEU A 26 -27.93 -51.95 -25.28
N PHE A 27 -27.44 -51.96 -26.52
CA PHE A 27 -26.38 -51.06 -26.96
C PHE A 27 -26.81 -49.60 -26.92
N LEU A 28 -28.04 -49.29 -27.36
CA LEU A 28 -28.59 -47.95 -27.27
C LEU A 28 -28.69 -47.49 -25.82
N ALA A 29 -29.22 -48.33 -24.93
CA ALA A 29 -29.34 -48.01 -23.50
C ALA A 29 -27.97 -47.74 -22.87
N LEU A 30 -26.96 -48.55 -23.21
CA LEU A 30 -25.59 -48.36 -22.75
C LEU A 30 -25.00 -47.03 -23.27
N PHE A 31 -25.25 -46.71 -24.54
CA PHE A 31 -24.81 -45.45 -25.15
C PHE A 31 -25.44 -44.24 -24.46
N PHE A 32 -26.76 -44.25 -24.23
CA PHE A 32 -27.45 -43.19 -23.52
C PHE A 32 -27.01 -43.06 -22.06
N ALA A 33 -26.73 -44.19 -21.38
CA ALA A 33 -26.20 -44.16 -20.01
C ALA A 33 -24.79 -43.53 -19.96
N ALA A 34 -23.90 -43.90 -20.89
CA ALA A 34 -22.56 -43.34 -20.98
C ALA A 34 -22.59 -41.85 -21.35
N ALA A 35 -23.40 -41.46 -22.34
CA ALA A 35 -23.59 -40.06 -22.73
C ALA A 35 -24.20 -39.23 -21.60
N GLY A 36 -25.19 -39.78 -20.89
CA GLY A 36 -25.82 -39.17 -19.73
C GLY A 36 -24.85 -38.95 -18.57
N MET A 37 -24.02 -39.96 -18.24
CA MET A 37 -22.95 -39.81 -17.26
C MET A 37 -21.94 -38.74 -17.68
N SER A 38 -21.55 -38.69 -18.95
CA SER A 38 -20.62 -37.67 -19.47
C SER A 38 -21.19 -36.26 -19.37
N PHE A 39 -22.48 -36.08 -19.62
CA PHE A 39 -23.17 -34.79 -19.45
C PHE A 39 -23.26 -34.39 -17.97
N TRP A 40 -23.56 -35.33 -17.09
CA TRP A 40 -23.61 -35.08 -15.65
C TRP A 40 -22.24 -34.73 -15.08
N GLN A 41 -21.17 -35.36 -15.61
CA GLN A 41 -19.80 -35.08 -15.19
C GLN A 41 -19.33 -33.71 -15.69
N ALA A 42 -19.71 -33.31 -16.91
CA ALA A 42 -19.44 -31.98 -17.44
C ALA A 42 -20.17 -30.88 -16.65
N ASP A 43 -21.46 -31.08 -16.33
CA ASP A 43 -22.27 -30.12 -15.57
C ASP A 43 -21.82 -30.04 -14.09
N ALA A 44 -21.32 -31.13 -13.50
CA ALA A 44 -20.71 -31.12 -12.17
C ALA A 44 -19.35 -30.40 -12.12
N VAL A 45 -18.58 -30.46 -13.22
CA VAL A 45 -17.31 -29.75 -13.36
C VAL A 45 -17.55 -28.26 -13.65
N ASP A 46 -18.50 -27.91 -14.52
CA ASP A 46 -18.86 -26.51 -14.80
C ASP A 46 -19.37 -25.80 -13.55
N ARG A 47 -20.25 -26.43 -12.75
CA ARG A 47 -20.73 -25.84 -11.50
C ARG A 47 -19.64 -25.68 -10.43
N LYS A 48 -18.60 -26.53 -10.44
CA LYS A 48 -17.44 -26.36 -9.54
C LYS A 48 -16.48 -25.28 -10.05
N THR A 49 -16.31 -25.17 -11.35
CA THR A 49 -15.40 -24.20 -11.97
C THR A 49 -15.99 -22.80 -11.90
N GLU A 50 -17.30 -22.64 -12.10
CA GLU A 50 -18.01 -21.37 -11.96
C GLU A 50 -17.98 -20.84 -10.52
N ASN A 51 -18.11 -21.72 -9.52
CA ASN A 51 -18.06 -21.34 -8.10
C ASN A 51 -16.63 -21.02 -7.62
N ILE A 52 -15.60 -21.65 -8.20
CA ILE A 52 -14.19 -21.35 -7.92
C ILE A 52 -13.78 -20.02 -8.58
N VAL A 53 -14.14 -19.82 -9.85
CA VAL A 53 -13.79 -18.60 -10.59
C VAL A 53 -14.53 -17.37 -10.04
N GLN A 54 -15.81 -17.49 -9.68
CA GLN A 54 -16.58 -16.33 -9.19
C GLN A 54 -16.29 -15.93 -7.73
N SER A 55 -15.78 -16.83 -6.87
CA SER A 55 -15.55 -16.52 -5.45
C SER A 55 -14.07 -16.44 -5.03
N LEU A 56 -13.18 -17.27 -5.59
CA LEU A 56 -11.75 -17.23 -5.22
C LEU A 56 -10.99 -16.12 -5.94
N GLU A 57 -11.32 -15.76 -7.18
CA GLU A 57 -10.61 -14.68 -7.89
C GLU A 57 -10.79 -13.32 -7.22
N PRO A 58 -12.01 -12.87 -6.85
CA PRO A 58 -12.18 -11.59 -6.17
C PRO A 58 -11.45 -11.55 -4.83
N LYS A 59 -11.54 -12.63 -4.05
CA LYS A 59 -10.90 -12.72 -2.74
C LYS A 59 -9.38 -12.68 -2.84
N ARG A 60 -8.80 -13.38 -3.83
CA ARG A 60 -7.36 -13.38 -4.08
C ARG A 60 -6.87 -12.01 -4.55
N THR A 61 -7.61 -11.36 -5.44
CA THR A 61 -7.30 -10.00 -5.91
C THR A 61 -7.27 -9.02 -4.74
N VAL A 62 -8.30 -9.03 -3.89
CA VAL A 62 -8.34 -8.12 -2.73
C VAL A 62 -7.20 -8.40 -1.74
N ALA A 63 -6.85 -9.67 -1.51
CA ALA A 63 -5.69 -10.02 -0.68
C ALA A 63 -4.37 -9.49 -1.26
N PHE A 64 -4.20 -9.53 -2.58
CA PHE A 64 -3.04 -8.93 -3.24
C PHE A 64 -3.00 -7.41 -3.09
N GLU A 65 -4.14 -6.74 -3.22
CA GLU A 65 -4.24 -5.28 -3.03
C GLU A 65 -3.91 -4.88 -1.58
N MET A 66 -4.35 -5.67 -0.59
CA MET A 66 -3.93 -5.49 0.80
C MET A 66 -2.41 -5.63 0.98
N GLN A 67 -1.81 -6.63 0.34
CA GLN A 67 -0.36 -6.82 0.41
C GLN A 67 0.38 -5.64 -0.26
N LEU A 68 -0.08 -5.20 -1.42
CA LEU A 68 0.52 -4.09 -2.16
C LEU A 68 0.48 -2.80 -1.33
N THR A 69 -0.68 -2.45 -0.79
CA THR A 69 -0.87 -1.26 0.05
C THR A 69 -0.06 -1.34 1.35
N SER A 70 0.09 -2.52 1.94
CA SER A 70 0.98 -2.72 3.10
C SER A 70 2.44 -2.38 2.76
N VAL A 71 2.95 -2.88 1.63
CA VAL A 71 4.33 -2.59 1.15
C VAL A 71 4.52 -1.12 0.80
N GLU A 72 3.53 -0.50 0.16
CA GLU A 72 3.57 0.94 -0.13
C GLU A 72 3.61 1.80 1.14
N THR A 73 2.82 1.40 2.14
CA THR A 73 2.83 2.05 3.45
C THR A 73 4.19 1.92 4.12
N GLU A 74 4.79 0.72 4.12
CA GLU A 74 6.14 0.47 4.68
C GLU A 74 7.19 1.34 3.99
N LYS A 75 7.21 1.34 2.65
CA LYS A 75 8.12 2.18 1.86
C LYS A 75 7.94 3.66 2.20
N GLY A 76 6.70 4.12 2.28
CA GLY A 76 6.39 5.50 2.64
C GLY A 76 6.93 5.85 4.02
N ILE A 77 6.76 4.98 5.02
CA ILE A 77 7.30 5.19 6.38
C ILE A 77 8.82 5.28 6.35
N LEU A 78 9.51 4.37 5.67
CA LEU A 78 10.97 4.39 5.55
C LEU A 78 11.47 5.68 4.90
N GLU A 79 10.78 6.15 3.86
CA GLU A 79 11.09 7.42 3.20
C GLU A 79 10.85 8.61 4.13
N TYR A 80 9.76 8.58 4.91
CA TYR A 80 9.43 9.61 5.90
C TYR A 80 10.47 9.68 7.03
N LEU A 81 10.97 8.53 7.51
CA LEU A 81 12.02 8.47 8.53
C LEU A 81 13.34 9.11 8.06
N ARG A 82 13.61 9.02 6.74
CA ARG A 82 14.78 9.61 6.10
C ARG A 82 14.59 11.11 5.86
N SER A 83 13.44 11.51 5.33
CA SER A 83 13.14 12.90 4.96
C SER A 83 11.67 13.21 5.25
N PRO A 84 11.34 13.68 6.48
CA PRO A 84 9.96 13.99 6.83
C PRO A 84 9.40 15.08 5.92
N SER A 85 8.31 14.78 5.19
CA SER A 85 7.62 15.76 4.35
C SER A 85 6.09 15.58 4.40
N PRO A 86 5.30 16.64 4.22
CA PRO A 86 3.84 16.55 4.16
C PRO A 86 3.33 15.61 3.06
N GLU A 87 4.01 15.59 1.91
CA GLU A 87 3.65 14.77 0.76
C GLU A 87 3.77 13.27 1.08
N ILE A 88 4.88 12.87 1.71
CA ILE A 88 5.11 11.47 2.10
C ILE A 88 4.11 11.06 3.20
N ARG A 89 3.82 11.94 4.16
CA ARG A 89 2.77 11.69 5.18
C ARG A 89 1.40 11.45 4.54
N MET A 90 1.05 12.22 3.51
CA MET A 90 -0.20 12.05 2.79
C MET A 90 -0.24 10.70 2.06
N LEU A 91 0.86 10.29 1.41
CA LEU A 91 0.97 8.98 0.76
C LEU A 91 0.77 7.81 1.73
N ILE A 92 1.43 7.86 2.91
CA ILE A 92 1.25 6.85 3.97
C ILE A 92 -0.20 6.79 4.42
N THR A 93 -0.83 7.96 4.62
CA THR A 93 -2.22 8.06 5.07
C THR A 93 -3.19 7.47 4.04
N GLU A 94 -3.00 7.80 2.76
CA GLU A 94 -3.80 7.28 1.66
C GLU A 94 -3.65 5.76 1.54
N SER A 95 -2.42 5.24 1.56
CA SER A 95 -2.16 3.80 1.45
C SER A 95 -2.73 3.02 2.66
N THR A 96 -2.62 3.57 3.87
CA THR A 96 -3.24 2.99 5.08
C THR A 96 -4.77 2.97 4.96
N ALA A 97 -5.38 4.04 4.43
CA ALA A 97 -6.82 4.10 4.20
C ALA A 97 -7.26 3.08 3.12
N GLN A 98 -6.46 2.89 2.06
CA GLN A 98 -6.69 1.87 1.04
C GLN A 98 -6.64 0.46 1.62
N PHE A 99 -5.65 0.14 2.45
CA PHE A 99 -5.57 -1.13 3.16
C PHE A 99 -6.86 -1.40 3.94
N GLY A 100 -7.34 -0.43 4.71
CA GLY A 100 -8.60 -0.58 5.46
C GLY A 100 -9.84 -0.75 4.57
N ARG A 101 -9.85 -0.18 3.36
CA ARG A 101 -10.91 -0.43 2.37
C ARG A 101 -10.86 -1.87 1.86
N PHE A 102 -9.67 -2.36 1.49
CA PHE A 102 -9.50 -3.72 0.99
C PHE A 102 -9.73 -4.78 2.07
N GLN A 103 -9.31 -4.52 3.31
CA GLN A 103 -9.62 -5.39 4.45
C GLN A 103 -11.13 -5.59 4.62
N ARG A 104 -11.92 -4.51 4.60
CA ARG A 104 -13.39 -4.61 4.68
C ARG A 104 -13.98 -5.40 3.52
N GLU A 105 -13.45 -5.20 2.31
CA GLU A 105 -13.89 -5.95 1.14
C GLU A 105 -13.51 -7.43 1.22
N TYR A 106 -12.32 -7.74 1.74
CA TYR A 106 -11.86 -9.11 1.98
C TYR A 106 -12.76 -9.84 2.97
N LEU A 107 -13.13 -9.17 4.06
CA LEU A 107 -14.05 -9.69 5.07
C LEU A 107 -15.46 -9.90 4.48
N ARG A 108 -15.91 -9.02 3.59
CA ARG A 108 -17.20 -9.16 2.89
C ARG A 108 -17.26 -10.38 1.97
N LEU A 109 -16.13 -10.76 1.39
CA LEU A 109 -15.98 -11.92 0.49
C LEU A 109 -15.69 -13.23 1.25
N GLY A 110 -15.41 -13.17 2.56
CA GLY A 110 -15.07 -14.33 3.37
C GLY A 110 -16.29 -15.18 3.77
N THR A 111 -16.07 -16.49 3.92
CA THR A 111 -17.05 -17.36 4.57
C THR A 111 -17.02 -17.17 6.09
N ARG A 112 -18.08 -17.57 6.80
CA ARG A 112 -18.17 -17.42 8.27
C ARG A 112 -17.01 -18.07 9.02
N GLU A 113 -16.55 -19.22 8.54
CA GLU A 113 -15.49 -20.00 9.17
C GLU A 113 -14.10 -19.40 8.94
N GLU A 114 -13.87 -18.78 7.77
CA GLU A 114 -12.65 -18.03 7.49
C GLU A 114 -12.62 -16.68 8.23
N LEU A 115 -13.78 -16.02 8.36
CA LEU A 115 -13.93 -14.82 9.16
C LEU A 115 -13.54 -15.07 10.62
N ASP A 116 -14.03 -16.15 11.23
CA ASP A 116 -13.69 -16.48 12.63
C ASP A 116 -12.20 -16.78 12.84
N GLN A 117 -11.50 -17.31 11.84
CA GLN A 117 -10.08 -17.65 11.95
C GLN A 117 -9.13 -16.50 11.60
N VAL A 118 -9.50 -15.64 10.64
CA VAL A 118 -8.59 -14.65 10.04
C VAL A 118 -8.89 -13.23 10.48
N SER A 119 -10.15 -12.86 10.71
CA SER A 119 -10.52 -11.45 10.95
C SER A 119 -9.92 -10.88 12.24
N GLY A 120 -10.02 -11.59 13.35
CA GLY A 120 -9.48 -11.15 14.64
C GLY A 120 -7.97 -10.90 14.60
N PRO A 121 -7.15 -11.90 14.22
CA PRO A 121 -5.70 -11.71 14.12
C PRO A 121 -5.29 -10.63 13.12
N LEU A 122 -5.99 -10.54 11.98
CA LEU A 122 -5.70 -9.53 10.96
C LEU A 122 -6.01 -8.11 11.46
N ASP A 123 -7.13 -7.92 12.15
CA ASP A 123 -7.52 -6.63 12.74
C ASP A 123 -6.52 -6.20 13.82
N GLU A 124 -6.09 -7.14 14.68
CA GLU A 124 -5.10 -6.89 15.74
C GLU A 124 -3.75 -6.46 15.15
N VAL A 125 -3.21 -7.25 14.21
CA VAL A 125 -1.91 -6.94 13.55
C VAL A 125 -1.99 -5.63 12.77
N SER A 126 -3.10 -5.37 12.07
CA SER A 126 -3.30 -4.11 11.36
C SER A 126 -3.34 -2.90 12.31
N ALA A 127 -4.00 -3.04 13.46
CA ALA A 127 -4.07 -1.98 14.46
C ALA A 127 -2.69 -1.70 15.10
N GLU A 128 -1.95 -2.76 15.46
CA GLU A 128 -0.59 -2.66 15.98
C GLU A 128 0.35 -1.99 14.98
N TYR A 129 0.31 -2.43 13.72
CA TYR A 129 1.12 -1.85 12.65
C TYR A 129 0.84 -0.35 12.46
N GLN A 130 -0.43 0.08 12.50
CA GLN A 130 -0.79 1.49 12.37
C GLN A 130 -0.34 2.33 13.57
N GLU A 131 -0.39 1.78 14.78
CA GLU A 131 0.10 2.44 15.99
C GLU A 131 1.62 2.63 15.92
N ASP A 132 2.36 1.58 15.59
CA ASP A 132 3.81 1.63 15.45
C ASP A 132 4.26 2.58 14.34
N SER A 133 3.54 2.58 13.21
CA SER A 133 3.77 3.52 12.11
C SER A 133 3.62 4.97 12.59
N ARG A 134 2.53 5.30 13.30
CA ARG A 134 2.30 6.64 13.86
C ARG A 134 3.39 7.01 14.88
N ARG A 135 3.81 6.06 15.71
CA ARG A 135 4.87 6.27 16.69
C ARG A 135 6.21 6.58 16.02
N LEU A 136 6.59 5.82 14.98
CA LEU A 136 7.81 6.03 14.21
C LEU A 136 7.81 7.39 13.52
N MET A 137 6.70 7.78 12.87
CA MET A 137 6.57 9.10 12.25
C MET A 137 6.72 10.23 13.27
N GLY A 138 6.07 10.12 14.43
CA GLY A 138 6.19 11.10 15.51
C GLY A 138 7.59 11.18 16.14
N LEU A 139 8.38 10.10 16.09
CA LEU A 139 9.79 10.12 16.48
C LEU A 139 10.65 10.83 15.42
N ALA A 140 10.39 10.59 14.14
CA ALA A 140 11.10 11.26 13.05
C ALA A 140 10.86 12.78 13.05
N GLU A 141 9.62 13.21 13.28
CA GLU A 141 9.30 14.64 13.42
C GLU A 141 10.03 15.30 14.58
N ARG A 142 10.05 14.64 15.75
CA ARG A 142 10.80 15.13 16.90
C ARG A 142 12.30 15.24 16.60
N LYS A 143 12.89 14.20 15.99
CA LYS A 143 14.29 14.20 15.56
C LYS A 143 14.57 15.39 14.63
N HIS A 144 13.71 15.59 13.62
CA HIS A 144 13.87 16.67 12.66
C HIS A 144 13.74 18.05 13.30
N GLY A 145 12.77 18.25 14.20
CA GLY A 145 12.60 19.49 14.95
C GLY A 145 13.80 19.82 15.85
N LEU A 146 14.36 18.82 16.54
CA LEU A 146 15.57 18.98 17.35
C LEU A 146 16.78 19.38 16.50
N TRP A 147 16.96 18.74 15.33
CA TRP A 147 18.03 19.11 14.40
C TRP A 147 17.87 20.54 13.89
N MET A 148 16.66 20.95 13.52
CA MET A 148 16.41 22.30 13.04
C MET A 148 16.66 23.35 14.13
N SER A 149 16.24 23.07 15.37
CA SER A 149 16.55 23.93 16.53
C SER A 149 18.06 24.07 16.72
N LEU A 150 18.81 22.96 16.68
CA LEU A 150 20.26 22.99 16.84
C LEU A 150 20.95 23.80 15.75
N VAL A 151 20.51 23.67 14.49
CA VAL A 151 21.03 24.47 13.37
C VAL A 151 20.77 25.96 13.58
N MET A 152 19.55 26.33 13.97
CA MET A 152 19.19 27.71 14.28
C MET A 152 20.03 28.27 15.45
N ASP A 153 20.30 27.46 16.48
CA ASP A 153 21.14 27.85 17.61
C ASP A 153 22.60 28.10 17.17
N PHE A 154 23.14 27.27 16.26
CA PHE A 154 24.48 27.49 15.69
C PHE A 154 24.55 28.75 14.82
N GLU A 155 23.56 28.98 13.96
CA GLU A 155 23.47 30.20 13.14
C GLU A 155 23.38 31.47 14.01
N ALA A 156 22.60 31.41 15.09
CA ALA A 156 22.52 32.50 16.06
C ALA A 156 23.88 32.77 16.72
N LEU A 157 24.60 31.72 17.15
CA LEU A 157 25.94 31.85 17.72
C LEU A 157 26.97 32.42 16.73
N GLU A 158 26.93 32.00 15.47
CA GLU A 158 27.80 32.53 14.41
C GLU A 158 27.51 34.01 14.12
N SER A 159 26.23 34.40 14.10
CA SER A 159 25.84 35.80 13.95
C SER A 159 26.35 36.68 15.11
N LEU A 160 26.28 36.17 16.35
CA LEU A 160 26.79 36.89 17.52
C LEU A 160 28.33 36.99 17.51
N SER A 161 29.02 35.93 17.08
CA SER A 161 30.47 35.93 16.92
C SER A 161 30.93 36.96 15.89
N SER A 162 30.30 36.98 14.71
CA SER A 162 30.63 37.93 13.64
C SER A 162 30.35 39.38 14.01
N ILE A 163 29.26 39.65 14.75
CA ILE A 163 28.97 40.99 15.31
C ILE A 163 30.06 41.41 16.30
N ASN A 164 30.47 40.52 17.21
CA ASN A 164 31.46 40.85 18.24
C ASN A 164 32.86 41.08 17.64
N ILE A 165 33.25 40.30 16.64
CA ILE A 165 34.50 40.49 15.90
C ILE A 165 34.46 41.82 15.10
N GLY A 166 33.33 42.13 14.45
CA GLY A 166 33.13 43.39 13.73
C GLY A 166 33.20 44.62 14.64
N GLN A 167 32.57 44.55 15.82
CA GLN A 167 32.64 45.62 16.81
C GLN A 167 34.05 45.82 17.36
N ASN A 168 34.79 44.73 17.63
CA ASN A 168 36.15 44.82 18.15
C ASN A 168 37.14 45.39 17.11
N MET A 169 36.98 45.03 15.83
CA MET A 169 37.75 45.64 14.73
C MET A 169 37.42 47.12 14.51
N ALA A 170 36.14 47.52 14.63
CA ALA A 170 35.74 48.93 14.52
C ALA A 170 36.28 49.78 15.68
N LEU A 171 36.31 49.23 16.90
CA LEU A 171 36.86 49.90 18.09
C LEU A 171 38.38 50.09 17.98
N HIS A 172 39.11 49.08 17.48
CA HIS A 172 40.54 49.19 17.22
C HIS A 172 40.88 50.19 16.11
N SER A 173 40.08 50.24 15.04
CA SER A 173 40.28 51.18 13.93
C SER A 173 40.04 52.64 14.36
N THR A 174 38.98 52.89 15.14
CA THR A 174 38.69 54.24 15.68
C THR A 174 39.70 54.68 16.73
N CYS A 175 40.22 53.77 17.56
CA CYS A 175 41.31 54.07 18.49
C CYS A 175 42.62 54.43 17.77
N GLY A 176 42.96 53.69 16.70
CA GLY A 176 44.11 54.00 15.84
C GLY A 176 43.99 55.34 15.10
N ALA A 177 42.79 55.66 14.61
CA ALA A 177 42.51 56.95 13.95
C ALA A 177 42.63 58.14 14.93
N LEU A 178 42.14 57.98 16.17
CA LEU A 178 42.29 58.99 17.23
C LEU A 178 43.76 59.23 17.60
N GLN A 179 44.59 58.17 17.65
CA GLN A 179 46.03 58.32 17.89
C GLN A 179 46.75 59.08 16.76
N LEU A 180 46.39 58.84 15.50
CA LEU A 180 46.98 59.55 14.36
C LEU A 180 46.58 61.03 14.33
N VAL A 181 45.33 61.36 14.67
CA VAL A 181 44.88 62.76 14.79
C VAL A 181 45.61 63.48 15.93
N GLN A 182 45.82 62.83 17.08
CA GLN A 182 46.59 63.42 18.19
C GLN A 182 48.06 63.68 17.81
N LEU A 183 48.67 62.77 17.05
CA LEU A 183 50.04 62.94 16.53
C LEU A 183 50.14 64.11 15.55
N GLN A 184 49.20 64.26 14.62
CA GLN A 184 49.17 65.41 13.69
C GLN A 184 48.90 66.74 14.40
N VAL A 185 48.07 66.76 15.45
CA VAL A 185 47.83 67.96 16.27
C VAL A 185 49.09 68.35 17.06
N MET A 186 49.86 67.38 17.57
CA MET A 186 51.17 67.66 18.19
C MET A 186 52.21 68.17 17.18
N GLU A 187 52.24 67.64 15.96
CA GLU A 187 53.19 68.05 14.92
C GLU A 187 52.90 69.46 14.39
N THR A 188 51.62 69.83 14.29
CA THR A 188 51.18 71.18 13.91
C THR A 188 51.38 72.21 15.02
N ALA A 189 51.29 71.82 16.30
CA ALA A 189 51.61 72.71 17.42
C ALA A 189 53.11 73.01 17.55
N ASN A 190 53.97 72.08 17.14
CA ASN A 190 55.42 72.25 17.26
C ASN A 190 55.99 73.17 16.16
N THR A 191 55.41 73.17 14.97
CA THR A 191 55.86 74.01 13.83
C THR A 191 55.55 75.50 13.99
N THR A 192 54.52 75.86 14.77
CA THR A 192 54.20 77.27 15.10
C THR A 192 55.12 77.89 16.14
N SER A 193 55.90 77.08 16.88
CA SER A 193 56.82 77.57 17.92
C SER A 193 58.21 77.98 17.41
N THR A 194 58.54 77.66 16.15
CA THR A 194 59.85 77.92 15.52
C THR A 194 59.90 79.15 14.60
N THR A 195 58.82 79.93 14.52
CA THR A 195 58.78 81.22 13.78
C THR A 195 58.38 82.38 14.69
N SER A 196 59.07 82.51 15.82
CA SER A 196 59.08 83.73 16.63
C SER A 196 60.52 84.18 16.86
#